data_AF-A0A3D2BAK7-F1
#
_entry.id   AF-A0A3D2BAK7-F1
#
_cell.length_a   1.000
_cell.length_b   1.000
_cell.length_c   1.000
_cell.angle_alpha   90.00
_cell.angle_beta   90.00
_cell.angle_gamma   90.00
#
_symmetry.space_group_name_H-M   'P 1'
#
loop_
_entity.id
_entity.type
_entity.pdbx_description
1 polymer ?
#
loop_
_entity_poly.entity_id
_entity_poly.type
_entity_poly.pdbx_seq_one_letter_code
_entity_poly.pdbx_strand_id
1 'polypeptide(L)'
;ISEVPDGAILIFSAHGVSQAVRNEAKSRDLTVFDATCPLVTKVHMEVARASRRGEESILIGHAGHPEVEGTMGQYSNPEGGMYLVESPEDVLKLNVKNEARLSFMTQTTLSVDDTSDVIDALRQRFPKIVGPRKDDIC
;
A
#
# COMPACT_ATOMS: atom_id res chain seq x y z
N ILE A 1 13.51 7.69 -11.93
CA ILE A 1 13.19 7.78 -13.38
C ILE A 1 14.02 8.85 -14.11
N SER A 2 14.88 9.59 -13.41
CA SER A 2 15.82 10.58 -13.97
C SER A 2 16.79 10.02 -15.02
N GLU A 3 17.04 8.71 -15.00
CA GLU A 3 17.90 8.00 -15.96
C GLU A 3 17.26 7.83 -17.36
N VAL A 4 15.96 8.09 -17.49
CA VAL A 4 15.22 7.93 -18.76
C VAL A 4 15.31 9.24 -19.56
N PRO A 5 15.74 9.21 -20.84
CA PRO A 5 15.82 10.41 -21.67
C PRO A 5 14.43 10.93 -22.08
N ASP A 6 14.33 12.24 -22.38
CA ASP A 6 13.10 12.85 -22.90
C ASP A 6 12.73 12.27 -24.28
N GLY A 7 11.43 12.25 -24.58
CA GLY A 7 10.82 11.63 -25.76
C GLY A 7 10.74 10.10 -25.72
N ALA A 8 11.25 9.45 -24.66
CA ALA A 8 11.26 7.99 -24.55
C ALA A 8 9.90 7.40 -24.14
N ILE A 9 9.78 6.09 -24.35
CA ILE A 9 8.68 5.27 -23.79
C ILE A 9 9.11 4.74 -22.42
N LEU A 10 8.27 4.96 -21.41
CA LEU A 10 8.44 4.43 -20.06
C LEU A 10 7.30 3.46 -19.74
N ILE A 11 7.63 2.30 -19.18
CA ILE A 11 6.66 1.31 -18.73
C ILE A 11 6.80 1.12 -17.22
N PHE A 12 5.72 1.32 -16.47
CA PHE A 12 5.68 0.93 -15.05
C PHE A 12 5.51 -0.58 -14.92
N SER A 13 6.24 -1.19 -13.99
CA SER A 13 6.18 -2.64 -13.76
C SER A 13 4.83 -3.10 -13.19
N ALA A 14 4.57 -4.41 -13.24
CA ALA A 14 3.35 -5.00 -12.72
C ALA A 14 3.12 -4.79 -11.20
N HIS A 15 4.18 -4.60 -10.43
CA HIS A 15 4.13 -4.32 -8.99
C HIS A 15 3.58 -2.93 -8.65
N GLY A 16 3.42 -2.06 -9.65
CA GLY A 16 2.98 -0.69 -9.45
C GLY A 16 4.09 0.25 -8.99
N VAL A 17 3.71 1.53 -8.89
CA VAL A 17 4.59 2.63 -8.48
C VAL A 17 3.83 3.61 -7.60
N SER A 18 4.56 4.37 -6.78
CA SER A 18 4.00 5.41 -5.92
C SER A 18 3.41 6.58 -6.70
N GLN A 19 2.58 7.38 -6.02
CA GLN A 19 2.03 8.60 -6.61
C GLN A 19 3.11 9.61 -6.95
N ALA A 20 4.21 9.65 -6.20
CA ALA A 20 5.37 10.51 -6.48
C ALA A 20 6.04 10.13 -7.80
N VAL A 21 6.37 8.85 -8.01
CA VAL A 21 6.96 8.36 -9.27
C VAL A 21 6.02 8.59 -10.46
N ARG A 22 4.71 8.36 -10.25
CA ARG A 22 3.70 8.63 -11.28
C ARG A 22 3.65 10.12 -11.65
N ASN A 23 3.71 11.02 -10.67
CA ASN A 23 3.68 12.46 -10.90
C ASN A 23 4.97 12.96 -11.57
N GLU A 24 6.13 12.43 -11.17
CA GLU A 24 7.41 12.74 -11.79
C GLU A 24 7.40 12.35 -13.27
N ALA A 25 6.92 11.15 -13.61
CA ALA A 25 6.83 10.69 -15.00
C ALA A 25 5.86 11.55 -15.83
N LYS A 26 4.72 11.95 -15.24
CA LYS A 26 3.75 12.86 -15.89
C LYS A 26 4.30 14.25 -16.16
N SER A 27 5.26 14.71 -15.37
CA SER A 27 5.87 16.03 -15.53
C SER A 27 6.99 16.07 -16.58
N ARG A 28 7.44 14.90 -17.04
CA ARG A 28 8.50 14.73 -18.04
C ARG A 28 7.91 14.54 -19.44
N ASP A 29 8.71 14.81 -20.46
CA ASP A 29 8.37 14.50 -21.84
C ASP A 29 8.53 12.99 -22.10
N LEU A 30 7.57 12.19 -21.65
CA LEU A 30 7.58 10.72 -21.75
C LEU A 30 6.24 10.20 -22.24
N THR A 31 6.27 9.16 -23.07
CA THR A 31 5.10 8.33 -23.34
C THR A 31 5.03 7.21 -22.32
N VAL A 32 4.09 7.29 -21.38
CA VAL A 32 4.00 6.35 -20.26
C VAL A 32 2.93 5.30 -20.51
N PHE A 33 3.31 4.02 -20.42
CA PHE A 33 2.39 2.90 -20.30
C PHE A 33 2.43 2.33 -18.88
N ASP A 34 1.26 2.06 -18.34
CA ASP A 34 1.13 1.51 -17.00
C ASP A 34 0.75 0.03 -17.07
N ALA A 35 1.72 -0.85 -16.80
CA ALA A 35 1.51 -2.29 -16.78
C ALA A 35 1.20 -2.82 -15.37
N THR A 36 0.88 -1.94 -14.40
CA THR A 36 0.50 -2.35 -13.04
C THR A 36 -0.63 -3.37 -13.10
N CYS A 37 -0.49 -4.47 -12.34
CA CYS A 37 -1.54 -5.47 -12.23
C CYS A 37 -2.84 -4.80 -11.74
N PRO A 38 -4.01 -5.08 -12.34
CA PRO A 38 -5.28 -4.51 -11.88
C PRO A 38 -5.61 -4.85 -10.42
N LEU A 39 -5.12 -5.98 -9.90
CA LEU A 39 -5.31 -6.38 -8.50
C LEU A 39 -4.46 -5.52 -7.54
N VAL A 40 -3.24 -5.17 -7.92
CA VAL A 40 -2.43 -4.17 -7.20
C VAL A 40 -3.09 -2.79 -7.27
N THR A 41 -3.60 -2.41 -8.45
CA THR A 41 -4.32 -1.13 -8.62
C THR A 41 -5.54 -1.03 -7.70
N LYS A 42 -6.25 -2.13 -7.45
CA LYS A 42 -7.36 -2.15 -6.49
C LYS A 42 -6.88 -1.79 -5.08
N VAL A 43 -5.78 -2.38 -4.61
CA VAL A 43 -5.20 -2.07 -3.30
C VAL A 43 -4.77 -0.60 -3.22
N HIS A 44 -4.10 -0.10 -4.26
CA HIS A 44 -3.72 1.30 -4.37
C HIS A 44 -4.90 2.27 -4.19
N MET A 45 -6.06 1.93 -4.78
CA MET A 45 -7.26 2.78 -4.70
C MET A 45 -7.88 2.83 -3.30
N GLU A 46 -7.76 1.76 -2.52
CA GLU A 46 -8.22 1.72 -1.14
C GLU A 46 -7.31 2.57 -0.24
N VAL A 47 -5.99 2.44 -0.38
CA VAL A 47 -5.02 3.28 0.35
C VAL A 47 -5.20 4.76 0.01
N ALA A 48 -5.33 5.10 -1.27
CA ALA A 48 -5.59 6.48 -1.70
C ALA A 48 -6.95 7.02 -1.20
N ARG A 49 -7.94 6.14 -0.96
CA ARG A 49 -9.22 6.53 -0.36
C ARG A 49 -9.08 6.84 1.13
N ALA A 50 -8.40 5.99 1.88
CA ALA A 50 -8.12 6.23 3.30
C ALA A 50 -7.32 7.52 3.49
N SER A 51 -6.30 7.73 2.66
CA SER A 51 -5.50 8.95 2.69
C SER A 51 -6.32 10.22 2.48
N ARG A 52 -7.24 10.23 1.49
CA ARG A 52 -8.15 11.37 1.28
C ARG A 52 -9.07 11.66 2.46
N ARG A 53 -9.36 10.66 3.31
CA ARG A 53 -10.17 10.82 4.53
C ARG A 53 -9.33 11.19 5.76
N GLY A 54 -8.00 11.15 5.66
CA GLY A 54 -7.11 11.31 6.80
C GLY A 54 -7.24 10.16 7.81
N GLU A 55 -7.72 9.00 7.37
CA GLU A 55 -7.90 7.81 8.20
C GLU A 55 -6.67 6.91 8.08
N GLU A 56 -6.23 6.35 9.20
CA GLU A 56 -5.01 5.56 9.26
C GLU A 56 -5.15 4.21 8.53
N SER A 57 -4.06 3.75 7.93
CA SER A 57 -4.00 2.50 7.19
C SER A 57 -2.76 1.69 7.56
N ILE A 58 -2.92 0.37 7.63
CA ILE A 58 -1.85 -0.59 7.89
C ILE A 58 -1.72 -1.47 6.65
N LEU A 59 -0.52 -1.55 6.09
CA LEU A 59 -0.19 -2.53 5.06
C LEU A 59 0.52 -3.71 5.71
N ILE A 60 0.02 -4.91 5.44
CA ILE A 60 0.75 -6.15 5.69
C ILE A 60 1.60 -6.44 4.44
N GLY A 61 2.91 -6.53 4.59
CA GLY A 61 3.80 -6.75 3.45
C GLY A 61 5.27 -6.70 3.83
N HIS A 62 6.16 -7.02 2.89
CA HIS A 62 7.60 -7.05 3.15
C HIS A 62 8.30 -5.74 2.83
N ALA A 63 9.06 -5.20 3.78
CA ALA A 63 9.81 -3.97 3.58
C ALA A 63 10.76 -4.08 2.38
N GLY A 64 10.82 -3.03 1.57
CA GLY A 64 11.67 -2.97 0.37
C GLY A 64 11.12 -3.71 -0.85
N HIS A 65 9.98 -4.41 -0.75
CA HIS A 65 9.34 -4.97 -1.94
C HIS A 65 8.75 -3.85 -2.82
N PRO A 66 8.93 -3.86 -4.16
CA PRO A 66 8.44 -2.78 -5.03
C PRO A 66 6.95 -2.49 -4.92
N GLU A 67 6.13 -3.53 -4.70
CA GLU A 67 4.68 -3.37 -4.49
C GLU A 67 4.35 -2.67 -3.18
N VAL A 68 5.14 -2.93 -2.13
CA VAL A 68 4.99 -2.27 -0.83
C VAL A 68 5.34 -0.79 -0.96
N GLU A 69 6.47 -0.47 -1.60
CA GLU A 69 6.85 0.93 -1.88
C GLU A 69 5.79 1.64 -2.72
N GLY A 70 5.25 0.96 -3.74
CA GLY A 70 4.16 1.47 -4.57
C GLY A 70 2.89 1.75 -3.77
N THR A 71 2.46 0.79 -2.95
CA THR A 71 1.22 0.84 -2.17
C THR A 71 1.29 1.86 -1.04
N MET A 72 2.37 1.85 -0.24
CA MET A 72 2.63 2.86 0.79
C MET A 72 2.68 4.27 0.19
N GLY A 73 3.27 4.39 -1.01
CA GLY A 73 3.37 5.64 -1.76
C GLY A 73 2.07 6.20 -2.32
N GLN A 74 0.92 5.53 -2.08
CA GLN A 74 -0.41 6.07 -2.38
C GLN A 74 -1.00 6.88 -1.24
N TYR A 75 -0.40 6.80 -0.05
CA TYR A 75 -0.82 7.54 1.11
C TYR A 75 0.03 8.82 1.28
N SER A 76 -0.60 9.99 1.35
CA SER A 76 0.10 11.28 1.44
C SER A 76 -0.46 12.25 2.47
N ASN A 77 -1.51 11.88 3.21
CA ASN A 77 -2.15 12.79 4.17
C ASN A 77 -1.45 12.75 5.55
N PRO A 78 -0.85 13.86 6.01
CA PRO A 78 -0.10 13.90 7.27
C PRO A 78 -0.97 13.81 8.54
N GLU A 79 -2.28 14.09 8.45
CA GLU A 79 -3.18 14.03 9.61
C GLU A 79 -3.38 12.59 10.09
N GLY A 80 -3.54 11.66 9.15
CA GLY A 80 -3.62 10.21 9.43
C GLY A 80 -2.23 9.57 9.48
N GLY A 81 -2.09 8.39 8.87
CA GLY A 81 -0.84 7.63 8.91
C GLY A 81 -0.91 6.36 8.06
N MET A 82 0.25 5.96 7.53
CA MET A 82 0.43 4.71 6.81
C MET A 82 1.51 3.91 7.53
N TYR A 83 1.19 2.68 7.93
CA TYR A 83 2.07 1.82 8.69
C TYR A 83 2.34 0.53 7.93
N LEU A 84 3.54 -0.03 8.08
CA LEU A 84 3.90 -1.33 7.54
C LEU A 84 4.12 -2.31 8.69
N VAL A 85 3.57 -3.51 8.56
CA VAL A 85 3.80 -4.63 9.48
C VAL A 85 4.11 -5.89 8.67
N GLU A 86 5.01 -6.73 9.16
CA GLU A 86 5.36 -8.00 8.53
C GLU A 86 4.91 -9.20 9.38
N SER A 87 4.70 -8.98 10.67
CA SER A 87 4.50 -10.04 11.66
C SER A 87 3.51 -9.65 12.76
N PRO A 88 2.94 -10.62 13.51
CA PRO A 88 2.13 -10.34 14.70
C PRO A 88 2.89 -9.51 15.74
N GLU A 89 4.20 -9.69 15.87
CA GLU A 89 5.03 -8.93 16.81
C GLU A 89 5.11 -7.45 16.46
N ASP A 90 5.07 -7.10 15.18
CA ASP A 90 5.01 -5.71 14.73
C ASP A 90 3.67 -5.07 15.10
N VAL A 91 2.58 -5.81 14.94
CA VAL A 91 1.23 -5.37 15.31
C VAL A 91 1.15 -5.01 16.80
N LEU A 92 1.76 -5.84 17.66
CA LEU A 92 1.76 -5.62 19.11
C LEU A 92 2.53 -4.35 19.52
N LYS A 93 3.54 -3.94 18.75
CA LYS A 93 4.35 -2.74 19.00
C LYS A 93 3.78 -1.50 18.32
N LEU A 94 2.77 -1.66 17.47
CA LEU A 94 2.26 -0.58 16.64
C LEU A 94 1.45 0.42 17.47
N ASN A 95 1.81 1.70 17.34
CA ASN A 95 1.07 2.82 17.90
C ASN A 95 0.42 3.63 16.77
N VAL A 96 -0.91 3.68 16.78
CA VAL A 96 -1.72 4.47 15.86
C VAL A 96 -2.39 5.63 16.63
N LYS A 97 -2.78 6.69 15.93
CA LYS A 97 -3.40 7.89 16.52
C LYS A 97 -4.87 7.65 16.88
N ASN A 98 -5.62 6.89 16.09
CA ASN A 98 -7.05 6.67 16.23
C ASN A 98 -7.48 5.25 15.79
N GLU A 99 -7.47 4.32 16.75
CA GLU A 99 -7.89 2.93 16.57
C GLU A 99 -9.36 2.76 16.12
N ALA A 100 -10.21 3.79 16.27
CA ALA A 100 -11.61 3.72 15.85
C ALA A 100 -11.82 3.99 14.36
N ARG A 101 -10.81 4.49 13.64
CA ARG A 101 -10.83 4.79 12.20
C ARG A 101 -9.55 4.28 11.55
N LEU A 102 -9.42 2.97 11.55
CA LEU A 102 -8.24 2.25 11.07
C LEU A 102 -8.65 1.24 10.02
N SER A 103 -7.87 1.14 8.95
CA SER A 103 -8.06 0.11 7.93
C SER A 103 -6.77 -0.68 7.67
N PHE A 104 -6.90 -1.88 7.11
CA PHE A 104 -5.74 -2.64 6.64
C PHE A 104 -5.91 -3.14 5.21
N MET A 105 -4.77 -3.34 4.56
CA MET A 105 -4.60 -3.92 3.23
C MET A 105 -3.42 -4.89 3.27
N THR A 106 -3.30 -5.76 2.27
CA THR A 106 -2.18 -6.70 2.17
C THR A 106 -1.46 -6.58 0.83
N GLN A 107 -0.16 -6.89 0.82
CA GLN A 107 0.56 -7.21 -0.41
C GLN A 107 -0.06 -8.45 -1.06
N THR A 108 -0.11 -8.47 -2.39
CA THR A 108 -0.84 -9.47 -3.18
C THR A 108 -0.14 -10.83 -3.24
N THR A 109 1.17 -10.89 -2.99
CA THR A 109 2.00 -12.09 -3.15
C THR A 109 2.40 -12.74 -1.83
N LEU A 110 1.66 -12.51 -0.74
CA LEU A 110 2.00 -13.06 0.57
C LEU A 110 1.57 -14.52 0.75
N SER A 111 2.19 -15.19 1.71
CA SER A 111 1.72 -16.46 2.27
C SER A 111 0.36 -16.26 2.93
N VAL A 112 -0.64 -17.04 2.53
CA VAL A 112 -2.01 -16.95 3.08
C VAL A 112 -2.04 -17.28 4.57
N ASP A 113 -1.25 -18.27 4.99
CA ASP A 113 -1.23 -18.74 6.38
C ASP A 113 -0.58 -17.70 7.28
N ASP A 114 0.61 -17.21 6.92
CA ASP A 114 1.32 -16.19 7.71
C ASP A 114 0.52 -14.88 7.76
N THR A 115 -0.15 -14.51 6.66
CA THR A 115 -1.00 -13.31 6.61
C THR A 115 -2.22 -13.46 7.52
N SER A 116 -2.78 -14.66 7.64
CA SER A 116 -3.91 -14.92 8.56
C SER A 116 -3.52 -14.61 10.01
N ASP A 117 -2.32 -15.03 10.43
CA ASP A 117 -1.82 -14.79 11.79
C ASP A 117 -1.67 -13.28 12.08
N VAL A 118 -1.18 -12.50 11.11
CA VAL A 118 -1.08 -11.04 11.25
C VAL A 118 -2.47 -10.38 11.29
N ILE A 119 -3.41 -10.82 10.47
CA ILE A 119 -4.79 -10.30 10.46
C ILE A 119 -5.49 -10.60 11.80
N ASP A 120 -5.31 -11.79 12.35
CA ASP A 120 -5.89 -12.16 13.64
C ASP A 120 -5.30 -11.29 14.77
N ALA A 121 -3.99 -11.05 14.76
CA ALA A 121 -3.35 -10.13 15.68
C ALA A 121 -3.90 -8.69 15.53
N LEU A 122 -4.10 -8.21 14.30
CA LEU A 122 -4.67 -6.88 14.02
C LEU A 122 -6.09 -6.77 14.56
N ARG A 123 -6.95 -7.77 14.32
CA ARG A 123 -8.34 -7.76 14.80
C ARG A 123 -8.44 -7.86 16.31
N GLN A 124 -7.54 -8.63 16.94
CA GLN A 124 -7.48 -8.71 18.40
C GLN A 124 -7.01 -7.38 19.02
N ARG A 125 -5.97 -6.76 18.45
CA ARG A 125 -5.38 -5.52 18.95
C ARG A 125 -6.25 -4.28 18.64
N PHE A 126 -6.89 -4.27 17.48
CA PHE A 126 -7.71 -3.18 16.97
C PHE A 126 -9.11 -3.71 16.55
N PRO A 127 -10.04 -3.95 17.50
CA PRO A 127 -11.32 -4.60 17.20
C PRO A 127 -12.25 -3.87 16.22
N LYS A 128 -11.97 -2.58 15.94
CA LYS A 128 -12.72 -1.74 14.99
C LYS A 128 -12.05 -1.65 13.61
N ILE A 129 -10.91 -2.29 13.40
CA ILE A 129 -10.18 -2.22 12.14
C ILE A 129 -11.02 -2.77 10.99
N VAL A 130 -11.00 -2.08 9.85
CA VAL A 130 -11.74 -2.47 8.66
C VAL A 130 -10.77 -2.98 7.61
N GLY A 131 -11.09 -4.10 6.96
CA GLY A 131 -10.31 -4.61 5.84
C GLY A 131 -11.19 -5.38 4.85
N PRO A 132 -10.57 -6.03 3.85
CA PRO A 132 -11.29 -6.94 2.95
C PRO A 132 -11.92 -8.11 3.74
N ARG A 133 -12.82 -8.87 3.08
CA ARG A 133 -13.46 -10.03 3.72
C ARG A 133 -12.45 -11.04 4.27
N LYS A 134 -11.33 -11.21 3.56
CA LYS A 134 -10.22 -12.07 3.96
C LYS A 134 -8.90 -11.30 3.89
N ASP A 135 -8.33 -11.17 2.70
CA ASP A 135 -7.06 -10.51 2.40
C ASP A 135 -7.12 -9.94 0.96
N ASP A 136 -6.04 -9.31 0.49
CA ASP A 136 -5.87 -8.84 -0.90
C ASP A 136 -4.93 -9.74 -1.72
N ILE A 137 -4.66 -10.97 -1.25
CA ILE A 137 -3.76 -11.95 -1.91
C ILE A 137 -4.40 -12.44 -3.23
N CYS A 138 -3.59 -12.63 -4.28
CA CYS A 138 -4.05 -13.10 -5.59
C CYS A 138 -3.26 -14.26 -6.17
#